data_AF-A0A2V3URM8-F1
#
_entry.id   AF-A0A2V3URM8-F1
#
_cell.length_a   1.000
_cell.length_b   1.000
_cell.length_c   1.000
_cell.angle_alpha   90.00
_cell.angle_beta   90.00
_cell.angle_gamma   90.00
#
_symmetry.space_group_name_H-M   'P 1'
#
loop_
_entity.id
_entity.type
_entity.pdbx_description
1 polymer ?
#
loop_
_entity_poly.entity_id
_entity_poly.type
_entity_poly.pdbx_seq_one_letter_code
_entity_poly.pdbx_strand_id
1 'polypeptide(L)' 'MKLHRLFVLIMLAGATSACGTVARPAPASTACLALKTLSFAQLPPGQKDDPGNVADSPETVDEIVEHNTRWEALCHRSGK' A
#
# COMPACT_ATOMS: atom_id res chain seq x y z
N MET A 1 43.51 -20.56 34.67
CA MET A 1 42.56 -19.51 35.10
C MET A 1 42.10 -18.56 33.98
N LYS A 2 42.25 -18.89 32.68
CA LYS A 2 41.88 -17.99 31.55
C LYS A 2 40.52 -18.30 30.90
N LEU A 3 39.96 -19.49 31.13
CA LEU A 3 38.74 -19.96 30.47
C LEU A 3 37.45 -19.38 31.07
N HIS A 4 37.44 -19.07 32.38
CA HIS A 4 36.25 -18.56 33.07
C HIS A 4 35.90 -17.11 32.72
N ARG A 5 36.92 -16.29 32.37
CA ARG A 5 36.69 -14.87 32.02
C ARG A 5 36.02 -14.71 30.67
N LEU A 6 36.27 -15.63 29.73
CA LEU A 6 35.70 -15.60 28.39
C LEU A 6 34.20 -15.92 28.41
N PHE A 7 33.77 -16.84 29.27
CA PHE A 7 32.38 -17.27 29.39
C PHE A 7 31.46 -16.16 29.93
N VAL A 8 31.96 -15.35 30.86
CA VAL A 8 31.23 -14.22 31.44
C VAL A 8 31.03 -13.09 30.42
N LEU A 9 32.02 -12.86 29.54
CA LEU A 9 31.92 -11.86 28.47
C LEU A 9 30.91 -12.25 27.39
N ILE A 10 30.79 -13.54 27.07
CA ILE A 10 29.80 -14.03 26.08
C ILE A 10 28.37 -13.92 26.64
N MET A 11 28.18 -14.24 27.92
CA MET A 11 26.87 -14.09 28.59
C MET A 11 26.42 -12.62 28.67
N LEU A 12 27.36 -11.68 28.89
CA LEU A 12 27.04 -10.26 29.00
C LEU A 12 26.72 -9.62 27.63
N ALA A 13 27.30 -10.12 26.53
CA ALA A 13 27.02 -9.66 25.18
C ALA A 13 25.67 -10.16 24.62
N GLY A 14 25.14 -11.28 25.15
CA GLY A 14 23.83 -11.80 24.76
C GLY A 14 22.63 -11.02 25.33
N ALA A 15 22.84 -10.22 26.38
CA ALA A 15 21.76 -9.47 27.04
C ALA A 15 21.43 -8.13 26.36
N THR A 16 22.26 -7.64 25.46
CA THR A 16 22.08 -6.31 24.82
C THR A 16 21.35 -6.35 23.49
N SER A 17 21.03 -7.54 22.95
CA SER A 17 20.35 -7.70 21.66
C SER A 17 18.82 -7.58 21.74
N ALA A 18 18.25 -7.41 22.94
CA ALA A 18 16.79 -7.43 23.15
C ALA A 18 16.10 -6.07 22.98
N CYS A 19 16.82 -5.00 22.67
CA CYS A 19 16.20 -3.71 22.32
C CYS A 19 15.95 -3.63 20.81
N GLY A 20 15.16 -4.58 20.30
CA GLY A 20 14.62 -4.50 18.95
C GLY A 20 13.47 -3.50 18.96
N THR A 21 13.73 -2.24 18.64
CA THR A 21 12.65 -1.28 18.35
C THR A 21 11.91 -1.79 17.13
N VAL A 22 10.75 -2.39 17.33
CA VAL A 22 9.85 -2.76 16.23
C VAL A 22 9.47 -1.47 15.53
N ALA A 23 9.97 -1.28 14.31
CA ALA A 23 9.58 -0.13 13.50
C ALA A 23 8.06 -0.18 13.33
N ARG A 24 7.39 0.87 13.77
CA ARG A 24 5.93 0.98 13.62
C ARG A 24 5.62 1.01 12.12
N PRO A 25 4.57 0.31 11.65
CA PRO A 25 4.14 0.43 10.26
C PRO A 25 3.96 1.91 9.93
N ALA A 26 4.48 2.34 8.78
CA ALA A 26 4.29 3.71 8.34
C ALA A 26 2.77 3.98 8.28
N PRO A 27 2.30 5.14 8.78
CA PRO A 27 0.88 5.48 8.66
C PRO A 27 0.49 5.49 7.18
N ALA A 28 -0.71 5.00 6.88
CA ALA A 28 -1.24 5.08 5.52
C ALA A 28 -1.18 6.53 5.03
N SER A 29 -0.80 6.74 3.77
CA SER A 29 -0.78 8.07 3.16
C SER A 29 -2.13 8.75 3.34
N THR A 30 -2.16 10.06 3.62
CA THR A 30 -3.42 10.82 3.73
C THR A 30 -4.27 10.71 2.47
N ALA A 31 -3.63 10.52 1.31
CA ALA A 31 -4.31 10.24 0.05
C ALA A 31 -5.16 8.96 0.10
N CYS A 32 -4.72 7.92 0.81
CA CYS A 32 -5.47 6.68 0.97
C CYS A 32 -6.72 6.83 1.84
N LEU A 33 -6.70 7.78 2.78
CA LEU A 33 -7.85 8.09 3.63
C LEU A 33 -8.83 9.03 2.93
N ALA A 34 -8.33 9.90 2.04
CA ALA A 34 -9.13 10.91 1.36
C ALA A 34 -9.74 10.43 0.03
N LEU A 35 -9.10 9.47 -0.64
CA LEU A 35 -9.49 8.97 -1.96
C LEU A 35 -10.02 7.55 -1.87
N LYS A 36 -10.79 7.16 -2.88
CA LYS A 36 -11.33 5.82 -3.08
C LYS A 36 -11.23 5.42 -4.55
N THR A 37 -11.55 4.15 -4.83
CA THR A 37 -11.75 3.70 -6.21
C THR A 37 -12.93 4.40 -6.86
N LEU A 38 -12.81 4.64 -8.16
CA LEU A 38 -13.80 5.26 -9.02
C LEU A 38 -14.45 4.20 -9.94
N SER A 39 -15.70 4.43 -10.31
CA SER A 39 -16.45 3.62 -11.27
C SER A 39 -16.66 4.40 -12.56
N PHE A 40 -16.72 3.70 -13.68
CA PHE A 40 -17.02 4.29 -15.00
C PHE A 40 -18.09 3.46 -15.73
N ALA A 41 -18.73 4.08 -16.71
CA ALA A 41 -19.65 3.45 -17.65
C ALA A 41 -19.10 3.62 -19.07
N GLN A 42 -18.61 2.55 -19.67
CA GLN A 42 -18.11 2.56 -21.04
C GLN A 42 -19.06 1.80 -21.97
N LEU A 43 -19.35 2.38 -23.13
CA LEU A 43 -20.09 1.66 -24.17
C LEU A 43 -19.20 0.64 -24.87
N PRO A 44 -19.75 -0.51 -25.30
CA PRO A 44 -19.06 -1.42 -26.19
C PRO A 44 -18.67 -0.72 -27.51
N PRO A 45 -17.56 -1.11 -28.15
CA PRO A 45 -17.13 -0.52 -29.41
C PRO A 45 -18.25 -0.52 -30.46
N GLY A 46 -18.48 0.64 -31.07
CA GLY A 46 -19.49 0.80 -32.13
C GLY A 46 -20.92 1.04 -31.66
N GLN A 47 -21.17 1.13 -30.34
CA GLN A 47 -22.47 1.57 -29.82
C GLN A 47 -22.54 3.08 -29.68
N LYS A 48 -23.77 3.61 -29.77
CA LYS A 48 -24.05 5.04 -29.65
C LYS A 48 -24.73 5.29 -28.31
N ASP A 49 -24.31 6.38 -27.69
CA ASP A 49 -24.83 6.86 -26.41
C ASP A 49 -26.31 7.22 -26.48
N ASP A 50 -27.05 6.92 -25.41
CA ASP A 50 -28.41 7.40 -25.23
C ASP A 50 -28.39 8.81 -24.60
N PRO A 51 -29.24 9.75 -25.06
CA PRO A 51 -29.17 11.15 -24.64
C PRO A 51 -29.31 11.41 -23.13
N GLY A 52 -29.73 10.43 -22.34
CA GLY A 52 -29.95 10.53 -20.90
C GLY A 52 -28.91 9.82 -20.03
N ASN A 53 -27.99 9.05 -20.61
CA ASN A 53 -26.99 8.30 -19.86
C ASN A 53 -25.66 8.30 -20.63
N VAL A 54 -24.99 9.44 -20.57
CA VAL A 54 -23.73 9.66 -21.29
C VAL A 54 -22.64 8.75 -20.72
N ALA A 55 -22.12 7.88 -21.58
CA ALA A 55 -20.99 7.04 -21.25
C ALA A 55 -19.71 7.87 -21.12
N ASP A 56 -18.81 7.40 -20.26
CA ASP A 56 -17.48 7.97 -20.11
C ASP A 56 -16.70 7.80 -21.42
N SER A 57 -15.93 8.84 -21.76
CA SER A 57 -15.05 8.75 -22.93
C SER A 57 -13.95 7.71 -22.68
N PRO A 58 -13.38 7.12 -23.75
CA PRO A 58 -12.25 6.19 -23.61
C PRO A 58 -11.11 6.77 -22.77
N GLU A 59 -10.81 8.05 -22.93
CA GLU A 59 -9.76 8.76 -22.18
C GLU A 59 -10.09 8.84 -20.69
N THR A 60 -11.33 9.18 -20.32
CA THR A 60 -11.77 9.19 -18.92
C THR A 60 -11.71 7.81 -18.28
N VAL A 61 -12.07 6.77 -19.04
CA VAL A 61 -11.97 5.38 -18.58
C VAL A 61 -10.50 5.02 -18.29
N ASP A 62 -9.58 5.36 -19.18
CA ASP A 62 -8.14 5.09 -19.00
C ASP A 62 -7.58 5.80 -17.75
N GLU A 63 -7.93 7.07 -17.55
CA GLU A 63 -7.54 7.83 -16.35
C GLU A 63 -8.08 7.20 -15.06
N ILE A 64 -9.34 6.74 -15.07
CA ILE A 64 -9.95 6.07 -13.92
C ILE A 64 -9.26 4.73 -13.62
N VAL A 65 -8.94 3.96 -14.64
CA VAL A 65 -8.20 2.69 -14.49
C VAL A 65 -6.81 2.93 -13.90
N GLU A 66 -6.09 3.95 -14.39
CA GLU A 66 -4.78 4.33 -13.86
C GLU A 66 -4.87 4.76 -12.39
N HIS A 67 -5.83 5.63 -12.05
CA HIS A 67 -6.09 6.06 -10.68
C HIS A 67 -6.36 4.87 -9.76
N ASN A 68 -7.29 4.00 -10.13
CA ASN A 68 -7.66 2.83 -9.34
C ASN A 68 -6.49 1.88 -9.14
N THR A 69 -5.70 1.64 -10.18
CA THR A 69 -4.50 0.79 -10.12
C THR A 69 -3.48 1.34 -9.12
N ARG A 70 -3.21 2.65 -9.17
CA ARG A 70 -2.29 3.32 -8.24
C ARG A 70 -2.82 3.31 -6.81
N TRP A 71 -4.10 3.60 -6.64
CA TRP A 71 -4.74 3.61 -5.34
C TRP A 71 -4.68 2.22 -4.69
N GLU A 72 -5.03 1.15 -5.42
CA GLU A 72 -4.94 -0.22 -4.90
C GLU A 72 -3.50 -0.62 -4.53
N ALA A 73 -2.53 -0.30 -5.39
CA ALA A 73 -1.12 -0.62 -5.16
C ALA A 73 -0.56 0.05 -3.89
N LEU A 74 -0.99 1.29 -3.61
CA LEU A 74 -0.49 2.09 -2.50
C LEU A 74 -1.29 1.91 -1.21
N CYS A 75 -2.61 1.74 -1.31
CA CYS A 75 -3.52 1.84 -0.17
C CYS A 75 -4.04 0.49 0.32
N HIS A 76 -4.16 -0.52 -0.56
CA HIS A 76 -4.66 -1.84 -0.16
C HIS A 76 -3.61 -2.67 0.60
N ARG A 77 -2.32 -2.43 0.33
CA ARG A 77 -1.20 -3.13 1.00
C ARG A 77 -0.85 -2.60 2.40
N SER A 78 -1.38 -1.45 2.81
CA SER A 78 -1.08 -0.85 4.12
C SER A 78 -1.88 -1.44 5.29
N GLY A 79 -2.73 -2.44 5.04
CA GLY A 79 -3.68 -2.98 6.01
C GLY A 79 -3.49 -4.45 6.44
N LYS A 80 -2.31 -5.05 6.25
CA LYS A 80 -2.00 -6.40 6.76
C LYS A 80 -0.78 -6.41 7.67
#